data_AF-A0A4Q3UPY5-F1
#
_entry.id   AF-A0A4Q3UPY5-F1
#
_cell.length_a   1.000
_cell.length_b   1.000
_cell.length_c   1.000
_cell.angle_alpha   90.00
_cell.angle_beta   90.00
_cell.angle_gamma   90.00
#
_symmetry.space_group_name_H-M   'P 1'
#
loop_
_entity.id
_entity.type
_entity.pdbx_description
1 polymer ?
#
loop_
_entity_poly.entity_id
_entity_poly.type
_entity_poly.pdbx_seq_one_letter_code
_entity_poly.pdbx_strand_id
1 'polypeptide(L)'
;MLRIVGVQKSERVQHEFVLLQNQGGLRMGLMGHAVMAGGLVDGETFAQAPDVHVFSEEEQIPAGTFVMLSTGPGTTRWAITKDGQRILHVYM
;
A
#
# COMPACT_ATOMS: atom_id res chain seq x y z
N MET A 1 5.20 -1.59 13.03
CA MET A 1 6.19 -1.59 11.92
C MET A 1 5.45 -2.01 10.68
N LEU A 2 5.42 -1.16 9.65
CA LEU A 2 4.83 -1.52 8.35
C LEU A 2 5.90 -2.15 7.47
N ARG A 3 5.58 -3.26 6.80
CA ARG A 3 6.51 -3.96 5.91
C ARG A 3 5.84 -4.31 4.59
N ILE A 4 6.56 -4.14 3.49
CA ILE A 4 6.18 -4.71 2.19
C ILE A 4 6.40 -6.23 2.27
N VAL A 5 5.32 -6.99 2.13
CA VAL A 5 5.32 -8.46 2.22
C VAL A 5 5.06 -9.12 0.86
N GLY A 6 4.59 -8.35 -0.12
CA GLY A 6 4.37 -8.84 -1.48
C GLY A 6 4.29 -7.70 -2.48
N VAL A 7 4.74 -7.98 -3.70
CA VAL A 7 4.57 -7.10 -4.86
C VAL A 7 4.10 -7.99 -6.00
N GLN A 8 2.92 -7.69 -6.54
CA GLN A 8 2.36 -8.37 -7.69
C GLN A 8 2.39 -7.44 -8.90
N LYS A 9 3.16 -7.83 -9.91
CA LYS A 9 3.19 -7.17 -11.22
C LYS A 9 2.25 -7.89 -12.18
N SER A 10 1.72 -7.18 -13.17
CA SER A 10 0.84 -7.76 -14.18
C SER A 10 0.84 -6.93 -15.45
N GLU A 11 0.54 -7.55 -16.59
CA GLU A 11 0.27 -6.80 -17.82
C GLU A 11 -1.04 -5.97 -17.73
N ARG A 12 -1.91 -6.30 -16.77
CA ARG A 12 -3.17 -5.59 -16.52
C ARG A 12 -3.07 -4.82 -15.22
N VAL A 13 -3.16 -3.50 -15.30
CA VAL A 13 -3.10 -2.56 -14.17
C VAL A 13 -3.98 -2.98 -12.98
N GLN A 14 -5.21 -3.42 -13.25
CA GLN A 14 -6.15 -3.86 -12.21
C GLN A 14 -5.72 -5.11 -11.41
N HIS A 15 -4.66 -5.81 -11.83
CA HIS A 15 -4.11 -6.97 -11.16
C HIS A 15 -2.77 -6.66 -10.47
N GLU A 16 -2.30 -5.41 -10.55
CA GLU A 16 -1.08 -4.95 -9.89
C GLU A 16 -1.38 -4.48 -8.48
N PHE A 17 -0.53 -4.88 -7.53
CA PHE A 17 -0.62 -4.36 -6.18
C PHE A 17 0.69 -4.51 -5.39
N VAL A 18 0.82 -3.68 -4.37
CA VAL A 18 1.79 -3.82 -3.28
C VAL A 18 1.03 -4.22 -2.02
N LEU A 19 1.48 -5.29 -1.37
CA LEU A 19 0.91 -5.76 -0.11
C LEU A 19 1.81 -5.34 1.05
N LEU A 20 1.22 -4.59 1.97
CA LEU A 20 1.86 -4.13 3.21
C LEU A 20 1.24 -4.86 4.39
N GLN A 21 2.02 -5.11 5.43
CA GLN A 21 1.54 -5.67 6.69
C GLN A 21 2.01 -4.84 7.87
N ASN A 22 1.10 -4.52 8.80
CA ASN A 22 1.51 -4.04 10.11
C ASN A 22 2.02 -5.23 10.95
N GLN A 23 3.33 -5.40 11.01
CA GLN A 23 4.01 -6.43 11.81
C GLN A 23 4.33 -5.96 13.24
N GLY A 24 3.88 -4.76 13.63
CA GLY A 24 3.97 -4.31 15.01
C GLY A 24 2.93 -4.96 15.93
N GLY A 25 3.14 -4.89 17.24
CA GLY A 25 2.18 -5.35 18.24
C GLY A 25 1.04 -4.37 18.55
N LEU A 26 1.05 -3.17 17.95
CA LEU A 26 0.07 -2.10 18.18
C LEU A 26 -0.56 -1.64 16.87
N ARG A 27 -1.70 -0.93 16.99
CA ARG A 27 -2.30 -0.21 15.86
C ARG A 27 -1.34 0.88 15.37
N MET A 28 -1.36 1.16 14.07
CA MET A 28 -0.58 2.25 13.48
C MET A 28 -1.40 3.05 12.47
N GLY A 29 -1.18 4.36 12.44
CA GLY A 29 -1.74 5.23 11.39
C GLY A 29 -0.93 5.10 10.09
N LEU A 30 -1.61 5.15 8.95
CA LEU A 30 -0.95 5.21 7.64
C LEU A 30 -0.57 6.62 7.21
N MET A 31 -1.28 7.64 7.69
CA MET A 31 -1.04 9.03 7.31
C MET A 31 0.46 9.40 7.38
N GLY A 32 0.97 9.99 6.29
CA GLY A 32 2.37 10.43 6.18
C GLY A 32 3.34 9.33 5.75
N HIS A 33 2.90 8.08 5.58
CA HIS A 33 3.70 7.05 4.92
C HIS A 33 3.62 7.23 3.40
N ALA A 34 4.70 6.86 2.71
CA ALA A 34 4.74 6.82 1.25
C ALA A 34 5.26 5.47 0.76
N VAL A 35 4.68 4.98 -0.33
CA VAL A 35 5.22 3.88 -1.13
C VAL A 35 5.78 4.49 -2.40
N MET A 36 7.03 4.16 -2.70
CA MET A 36 7.74 4.71 -3.86
C MET A 36 8.60 3.67 -4.56
N ALA A 37 8.83 3.85 -5.86
CA ALA A 37 9.81 3.06 -6.61
C ALA A 37 11.24 3.33 -6.08
N GLY A 38 12.06 2.27 -5.98
CA GLY A 38 13.40 2.35 -5.37
C GLY A 38 14.37 3.29 -6.08
N GLY A 39 14.26 3.43 -7.42
CA GLY A 39 15.16 4.30 -8.21
C GLY A 39 15.04 5.79 -7.88
N LEU A 40 13.98 6.21 -7.17
CA LEU A 40 13.81 7.60 -6.71
C LEU A 40 14.75 7.98 -5.56
N VAL A 41 15.32 7.01 -4.86
CA VAL A 41 16.20 7.25 -3.70
C VAL A 41 17.63 7.61 -4.15
N ASP A 42 18.06 7.17 -5.34
CA ASP A 42 19.44 7.29 -5.83
C ASP A 42 19.74 8.61 -6.56
N GLY A 43 18.81 9.58 -6.53
CA GLY A 43 19.02 10.92 -7.08
C GLY A 43 18.86 11.03 -8.60
N GLU A 44 18.44 9.95 -9.27
CA GLU A 44 18.01 10.02 -10.67
C GLU A 44 16.69 10.81 -10.76
N THR A 45 16.75 11.85 -11.58
CA THR A 45 15.76 12.89 -11.89
C THR A 45 14.30 12.65 -11.42
N PHE A 46 13.91 13.35 -10.34
CA PHE A 46 12.52 13.53 -9.85
C PHE A 46 11.51 14.06 -10.89
N ALA A 47 11.99 14.58 -12.04
CA ALA A 47 11.17 15.36 -12.96
C ALA A 47 10.07 14.54 -13.68
N GLN A 48 10.08 13.21 -13.57
CA GLN A 48 9.09 12.31 -14.17
C GLN A 48 8.68 11.18 -13.22
N ALA A 49 8.38 11.44 -11.93
CA ALA A 49 8.04 10.38 -10.98
C ALA A 49 6.51 10.15 -10.86
N PRO A 50 5.88 9.29 -11.68
CA PRO A 50 4.50 8.82 -11.45
C PRO A 50 4.39 7.81 -10.30
N ASP A 51 5.51 7.40 -9.69
CA ASP A 51 5.58 6.18 -8.86
C ASP A 51 5.66 6.46 -7.35
N VAL A 52 4.90 7.45 -6.83
CA VAL A 52 4.79 7.69 -5.38
C VAL A 52 3.32 7.76 -4.96
N HIS A 53 2.94 6.89 -4.03
CA HIS A 53 1.66 6.96 -3.34
C HIS A 53 1.88 7.41 -1.89
N VAL A 54 1.29 8.55 -1.52
CA VAL A 54 1.30 9.07 -0.15
C VAL A 54 -0.04 8.76 0.51
N PHE A 55 -0.01 8.04 1.63
CA PHE A 55 -1.21 7.82 2.42
C PHE A 55 -1.57 9.11 3.16
N SER A 56 -2.71 9.71 2.80
CA SER A 56 -3.22 10.94 3.42
C SER A 56 -4.37 10.69 4.40
N GLU A 57 -4.95 9.50 4.40
CA GLU A 57 -6.07 9.15 5.26
C GLU A 57 -5.61 8.75 6.68
N GLU A 58 -6.38 9.15 7.70
CA GLU A 58 -6.12 8.82 9.11
C GLU A 58 -6.54 7.40 9.50
N GLU A 59 -6.44 6.45 8.56
CA GLU A 59 -6.80 5.05 8.79
C GLU A 59 -5.84 4.37 9.78
N GLN A 60 -6.42 3.64 10.73
CA GLN A 60 -5.70 2.89 11.77
C GLN A 60 -5.62 1.41 11.41
N ILE A 61 -4.41 0.90 11.21
CA ILE A 61 -4.14 -0.49 10.82
C ILE A 61 -3.84 -1.33 12.05
N PRO A 62 -4.68 -2.30 12.43
CA PRO A 62 -4.40 -3.20 13.54
C PRO A 62 -3.14 -4.04 13.34
N ALA A 63 -2.62 -4.57 14.45
CA ALA A 63 -1.51 -5.52 14.43
C ALA A 63 -1.89 -6.76 13.59
N GLY A 64 -1.00 -7.19 12.72
CA GLY A 64 -1.19 -8.34 11.82
C GLY A 64 -2.09 -8.09 10.61
N THR A 65 -2.72 -6.91 10.49
CA THR A 65 -3.58 -6.56 9.35
C THR A 65 -2.78 -6.18 8.12
N PHE A 66 -3.34 -6.49 6.94
CA PHE A 66 -2.77 -6.14 5.65
C PHE A 66 -3.41 -4.89 5.04
N VAL A 67 -2.60 -4.18 4.25
CA VAL A 67 -3.02 -3.08 3.37
C VAL A 67 -2.60 -3.46 1.96
N MET A 68 -3.53 -3.42 1.02
CA MET A 68 -3.27 -3.69 -0.38
C MET A 68 -3.39 -2.38 -1.15
N LEU A 69 -2.26 -1.88 -1.63
CA LEU A 69 -2.19 -0.72 -2.52
C LEU A 69 -2.26 -1.22 -3.96
N SER A 70 -3.42 -1.07 -4.60
CA SER A 70 -3.66 -1.47 -5.98
C SER A 70 -3.48 -0.30 -6.93
N THR A 71 -3.06 -0.58 -8.16
CA THR A 71 -3.01 0.43 -9.21
C THR A 71 -4.37 0.55 -9.90
N GLY A 72 -4.79 1.77 -10.20
CA GLY A 72 -6.02 2.05 -10.95
C GLY A 72 -7.14 2.62 -10.10
N PRO A 73 -8.33 2.85 -10.67
CA PRO A 73 -9.39 3.59 -10.01
C PRO A 73 -9.99 2.79 -8.84
N GLY A 74 -10.26 3.50 -7.74
CA GLY A 74 -10.99 2.95 -6.61
C GLY A 74 -11.08 3.94 -5.45
N THR A 75 -11.76 3.51 -4.40
CA THR A 75 -11.85 4.26 -3.14
C THR A 75 -11.36 3.39 -2.00
N THR A 76 -10.65 4.01 -1.06
CA THR A 76 -10.16 3.31 0.12
C THR A 76 -11.30 2.64 0.86
N ARG A 77 -11.14 1.34 1.16
CA ARG A 77 -12.18 0.56 1.83
C ARG A 77 -11.63 -0.63 2.58
N TRP A 78 -12.30 -0.97 3.67
CA TRP A 78 -12.10 -2.24 4.34
C TRP A 78 -12.79 -3.37 3.56
N ALA A 79 -12.11 -4.50 3.40
CA ALA A 79 -12.65 -5.71 2.79
C ALA A 79 -12.30 -6.95 3.62
N ILE A 80 -12.98 -8.04 3.32
CA ILE A 80 -12.72 -9.37 3.89
C ILE A 80 -12.32 -10.29 2.73
N THR A 81 -11.18 -10.95 2.88
CA THR A 81 -10.67 -11.93 1.91
C THR A 81 -11.42 -13.26 2.02
N LYS A 82 -11.22 -14.16 1.05
CA LYS A 82 -11.90 -15.46 1.01
C LYS A 82 -11.61 -16.35 2.23
N ASP A 83 -10.44 -16.18 2.84
CA ASP A 83 -10.01 -16.84 4.08
C ASP A 83 -10.44 -16.09 5.35
N GLY A 84 -11.28 -15.05 5.23
CA GLY A 84 -11.86 -14.32 6.36
C GLY A 84 -10.96 -13.23 6.94
N GLN A 85 -9.83 -12.93 6.32
CA GLN A 85 -8.92 -11.90 6.81
C GLN A 85 -9.39 -10.50 6.43
N ARG A 86 -9.32 -9.57 7.39
CA ARG A 86 -9.61 -8.16 7.14
C ARG A 86 -8.41 -7.47 6.51
N ILE A 87 -8.64 -6.77 5.40
CA ILE A 87 -7.62 -6.00 4.67
C ILE A 87 -8.14 -4.60 4.33
N LEU A 88 -7.24 -3.61 4.31
CA LEU A 88 -7.54 -2.29 3.77
C LEU A 88 -7.13 -2.24 2.29
N HIS A 89 -8.07 -2.00 1.39
CA HIS A 89 -7.76 -1.67 0.00
C HIS A 89 -7.51 -0.18 -0.14
N VAL A 90 -6.42 0.18 -0.77
CA VAL A 90 -6.04 1.55 -1.15
C VAL A 90 -5.69 1.54 -2.63
N TYR A 91 -5.90 2.67 -3.31
CA TYR A 91 -5.74 2.79 -4.75
C TYR A 91 -4.80 3.95 -5.09
N MET A 92 -3.93 3.74 -6.09
CA MET A 92 -3.06 4.76 -6.69
C MET A 92 -3.55 5.12 -8.09
#